data_AF-A0AA36DF16-F1
#
_entry.id   AF-A0AA36DF16-F1
#
_cell.length_a   1.000
_cell.length_b   1.000
_cell.length_c   1.000
_cell.angle_alpha   90.00
_cell.angle_beta   90.00
_cell.angle_gamma   90.00
#
_symmetry.space_group_name_H-M   'P 1'
#
loop_
_entity.id
_entity.type
_entity.pdbx_description
1 polymer ?
#
loop_
_entity_poly.entity_id
_entity_poly.type
_entity_poly.pdbx_seq_one_letter_code
_entity_poly.pdbx_strand_id
1 'polypeptide(L)'
;MGIRRKDQVFDQHEIVKCFSVDTFETLVDYDLPKDVTGKRMAKGMDRTRILNEQTFEYEENLATPVFITLGGGHSAFERRRCAVDIGRRSENDAQVAGYSIEFHDFWHGGHWDLAAIKELLHETLEPLPAGRLRYICGVFSPTQVWHLVRMGIDLFDTSFASKMADEAKAIRLAPDFAETSSFTLMDFTDDHAMDEERVKLDKRFDWVGPMDRLSKIRAIRLRQVTNETDLERQYRENREKLNRWCSAFWADHNTKFDREKAAYVDKRKSEIGRTEQVSAEDLSKFYKQFLDSRHQALMDFNSEWYRRNLGLIWPALQVNMIRLKRLLLRR
;
A
#
# COMPACT_ATOMS: atom_id res chain seq x y z
N MET A 1 27.29 -2.71 5.59
CA MET A 1 27.96 -1.50 6.14
C MET A 1 27.03 -0.32 5.93
N GLY A 2 26.39 0.17 7.00
CA GLY A 2 25.51 1.34 6.91
C GLY A 2 26.35 2.62 6.87
N ILE A 3 26.33 3.31 5.75
CA ILE A 3 26.99 4.63 5.62
C ILE A 3 26.17 5.61 6.46
N ARG A 4 26.70 5.98 7.62
CA ARG A 4 26.15 7.03 8.47
C ARG A 4 26.51 8.37 7.80
N ARG A 5 25.72 8.79 6.81
CA ARG A 5 25.96 10.04 6.06
C ARG A 5 25.75 11.24 6.98
N LYS A 6 26.72 12.16 6.99
CA LYS A 6 26.79 13.29 7.93
C LYS A 6 25.96 14.50 7.49
N ASP A 7 25.44 14.53 6.26
CA ASP A 7 24.78 15.70 5.70
C ASP A 7 23.40 15.31 5.10
N GLN A 8 22.43 15.05 5.98
CA GLN A 8 21.10 14.53 5.59
C GLN A 8 20.34 15.44 4.63
N VAL A 9 20.44 16.77 4.82
CA VAL A 9 19.77 17.75 3.96
C VAL A 9 20.45 17.80 2.58
N PHE A 10 21.77 17.73 2.52
CA PHE A 10 22.50 17.63 1.25
C PHE A 10 22.07 16.40 0.46
N ASP A 11 22.05 15.23 1.11
CA ASP A 11 21.60 14.00 0.48
C ASP A 11 20.16 14.12 -0.05
N GLN A 12 19.27 14.77 0.71
CA GLN A 12 17.89 15.01 0.26
C GLN A 12 17.85 15.90 -0.98
N HIS A 13 18.63 16.98 -1.03
CA HIS A 13 18.68 17.87 -2.19
C HIS A 13 19.17 17.14 -3.44
N GLU A 14 20.22 16.33 -3.33
CA GLU A 14 20.73 15.55 -4.45
C GLU A 14 19.68 14.55 -4.96
N ILE A 15 18.92 13.92 -4.05
CA ILE A 15 17.79 13.05 -4.42
C ILE A 15 16.70 13.86 -5.13
N VAL A 16 16.25 14.98 -4.56
CA VAL A 16 15.21 15.85 -5.13
C VAL A 16 15.57 16.27 -6.56
N LYS A 17 16.82 16.67 -6.79
CA LYS A 17 17.36 17.02 -8.12
C LYS A 17 17.37 15.83 -9.06
N CYS A 18 17.93 14.70 -8.62
CA CYS A 18 18.07 13.51 -9.47
C CYS A 18 16.72 12.96 -9.91
N PHE A 19 15.69 13.04 -9.06
CA PHE A 19 14.33 12.59 -9.38
C PHE A 19 13.48 13.67 -10.07
N SER A 20 13.95 14.92 -10.13
CA SER A 20 13.25 16.05 -10.77
C SER A 20 11.80 16.18 -10.29
N VAL A 21 11.60 16.13 -8.98
CA VAL A 21 10.27 16.20 -8.36
C VAL A 21 9.69 17.61 -8.44
N ASP A 22 8.36 17.69 -8.53
CA ASP A 22 7.63 18.97 -8.57
C ASP A 22 7.57 19.66 -7.20
N THR A 23 7.54 18.87 -6.12
CA THR A 23 7.54 19.37 -4.74
C THR A 23 8.23 18.37 -3.81
N PHE A 24 8.74 18.83 -2.67
CA PHE A 24 9.27 17.96 -1.62
C PHE A 24 8.97 18.50 -0.22
N GLU A 25 9.17 17.67 0.80
CA GLU A 25 8.93 17.98 2.21
C GLU A 25 10.24 18.23 2.96
N THR A 26 10.27 19.17 3.91
CA THR A 26 11.43 19.35 4.80
C THR A 26 11.60 18.15 5.74
N LEU A 27 12.85 17.85 6.09
CA LEU A 27 13.15 16.75 7.02
C LEU A 27 12.75 17.12 8.46
N VAL A 28 12.19 16.13 9.17
CA VAL A 28 11.88 16.24 10.60
C VAL A 28 12.44 15.05 11.37
N ASP A 29 12.57 15.20 12.68
CA ASP A 29 12.92 14.11 13.58
C ASP A 29 11.66 13.32 13.99
N TYR A 30 11.35 12.27 13.24
CA TYR A 30 10.14 11.45 13.39
C TYR A 30 10.09 10.56 14.65
N ASP A 31 11.20 10.40 15.39
CA ASP A 31 11.28 9.48 16.53
C ASP A 31 10.82 10.17 17.84
N LEU A 32 9.53 10.52 17.87
CA LEU A 32 8.84 11.22 18.96
C LEU A 32 7.53 10.52 19.39
N PRO A 33 7.59 9.24 19.82
CA PRO A 33 6.42 8.49 20.25
C PRO A 33 5.78 9.10 21.51
N LYS A 34 4.53 8.72 21.81
CA LYS A 34 3.73 9.26 22.93
C LYS A 34 4.46 9.34 24.29
N ASP A 35 5.27 8.34 24.63
CA ASP A 35 5.93 8.23 25.94
C ASP A 35 7.37 8.78 25.96
N VAL A 36 7.71 9.63 25.00
CA VAL A 36 9.06 10.21 24.89
C VAL A 36 9.38 11.18 26.03
N THR A 37 10.61 11.14 26.54
CA THR A 37 11.05 12.08 27.58
C THR A 37 11.08 13.52 27.06
N GLY A 38 10.79 14.50 27.92
CA GLY A 38 10.86 15.93 27.56
C GLY A 38 12.22 16.36 26.98
N LYS A 39 13.33 15.74 27.44
CA LYS A 39 14.67 15.98 26.89
C LYS A 39 14.82 15.50 25.45
N ARG A 40 14.26 14.33 25.11
CA ARG A 40 14.29 13.79 23.73
C ARG A 40 13.36 14.57 22.81
N MET A 41 12.21 15.01 23.32
CA MET A 41 11.28 15.89 22.62
C MET A 41 11.95 17.22 22.23
N ALA A 42 12.52 17.94 23.22
CA ALA A 42 13.24 19.19 22.97
C ALA A 42 14.36 19.01 21.93
N LYS A 43 15.17 17.95 22.07
CA LYS A 43 16.24 17.63 21.12
C LYS A 43 15.71 17.35 19.70
N GLY A 44 14.59 16.65 19.58
CA GLY A 44 13.98 16.36 18.27
C GLY A 44 13.47 17.62 17.58
N MET A 45 12.89 18.54 18.35
CA MET A 45 12.45 19.82 17.83
C MET A 45 13.60 20.75 17.44
N ASP A 46 14.66 20.82 18.26
CA ASP A 46 15.87 21.58 17.91
C ASP A 46 16.50 21.03 16.63
N ARG A 47 16.56 19.70 16.48
CA ARG A 47 17.05 19.05 15.27
C ARG A 47 16.17 19.38 14.07
N THR A 48 14.85 19.32 14.23
CA THR A 48 13.90 19.65 13.15
C THR A 48 14.05 21.09 12.68
N ARG A 49 14.26 22.04 13.61
CA ARG A 49 14.55 23.44 13.25
C ARG A 49 15.84 23.56 12.43
N ILE A 50 16.93 22.94 12.89
CA ILE A 50 18.22 22.96 12.18
C ILE A 50 18.09 22.35 10.78
N LEU A 51 17.37 21.23 10.63
CA LEU A 51 17.15 20.60 9.34
C LEU A 51 16.38 21.52 8.39
N ASN A 52 15.37 22.24 8.89
CA ASN A 52 14.61 23.21 8.10
C ASN A 52 15.48 24.41 7.67
N GLU A 53 16.26 24.98 8.58
CA GLU A 53 17.20 26.08 8.27
C GLU A 53 18.19 25.67 7.18
N GLN A 54 18.78 24.48 7.32
CA GLN A 54 19.69 23.90 6.33
C GLN A 54 19.06 23.69 4.95
N THR A 55 17.74 23.48 4.86
CA THR A 55 17.06 23.33 3.56
C THR A 55 17.16 24.60 2.72
N PHE A 56 17.11 25.78 3.36
CA PHE A 56 17.15 27.06 2.65
C PHE A 56 18.57 27.64 2.53
N GLU A 57 19.50 27.21 3.39
CA GLU A 57 20.91 27.63 3.30
C GLU A 57 21.69 26.95 2.17
N TYR A 58 21.31 25.73 1.79
CA TYR A 58 22.08 24.93 0.83
C TYR A 58 21.96 25.44 -0.62
N GLU A 59 20.82 26.05 -0.96
CA GLU A 59 20.60 26.64 -2.28
C GLU A 59 20.06 28.06 -2.17
N GLU A 60 20.88 29.03 -2.55
CA GLU A 60 20.54 30.45 -2.59
C GLU A 60 19.30 30.74 -3.46
N ASN A 61 18.96 29.82 -4.38
CA ASN A 61 17.74 29.85 -5.21
C ASN A 61 17.14 28.45 -5.37
N LEU A 62 16.63 27.88 -4.28
CA LEU A 62 15.84 26.65 -4.33
C LEU A 62 14.68 26.83 -5.34
N ALA A 63 14.71 26.11 -6.47
CA ALA A 63 13.73 26.27 -7.55
C ALA A 63 12.47 25.43 -7.34
N THR A 64 12.62 24.28 -6.68
CA THR A 64 11.53 23.34 -6.41
C THR A 64 10.71 23.81 -5.20
N PRO A 65 9.37 23.96 -5.35
CA PRO A 65 8.53 24.31 -4.23
C PRO A 65 8.60 23.28 -3.08
N VAL A 66 8.57 23.78 -1.84
CA VAL A 66 8.77 22.97 -0.63
C VAL A 66 7.55 23.05 0.30
N PHE A 67 7.19 21.91 0.87
CA PHE A 67 6.28 21.82 2.01
C PHE A 67 7.08 21.83 3.30
N ILE A 68 6.77 22.77 4.20
CA ILE A 68 7.37 22.80 5.53
C ILE A 68 6.68 21.75 6.40
N THR A 69 7.42 20.73 6.81
CA THR A 69 6.89 19.63 7.62
C THR A 69 6.85 20.03 9.10
N LEU A 70 5.66 19.93 9.70
CA LEU A 70 5.38 20.35 11.07
C LEU A 70 5.15 19.14 11.97
N GLY A 71 6.10 18.91 12.89
CA GLY A 71 6.10 17.84 13.89
C GLY A 71 5.65 18.30 15.28
N GLY A 72 6.16 17.62 16.31
CA GLY A 72 5.83 17.86 17.72
C GLY A 72 5.19 16.67 18.44
N GLY A 73 5.02 15.54 17.73
CA GLY A 73 4.49 14.29 18.29
C GLY A 73 3.11 14.48 18.92
N HIS A 74 2.93 13.93 20.13
CA HIS A 74 1.67 13.97 20.89
C HIS A 74 1.54 15.20 21.81
N SER A 75 2.38 16.22 21.71
CA SER A 75 2.36 17.39 22.58
C SER A 75 1.81 18.64 21.88
N ALA A 76 0.65 19.13 22.33
CA ALA A 76 0.04 20.38 21.89
C ALA A 76 1.02 21.57 21.95
N PHE A 77 1.77 21.68 23.05
CA PHE A 77 2.78 22.73 23.22
C PHE A 77 3.87 22.66 22.15
N GLU A 78 4.37 21.46 21.86
CA GLU A 78 5.46 21.25 20.90
C GLU A 78 4.98 21.42 19.45
N ARG A 79 3.73 21.03 19.17
CA ARG A 79 3.03 21.29 17.90
C ARG A 79 2.93 22.79 17.62
N ARG A 80 2.47 23.56 18.60
CA ARG A 80 2.42 25.03 18.50
C ARG A 80 3.82 25.63 18.36
N ARG A 81 4.80 25.15 19.14
CA ARG A 81 6.18 25.63 19.04
C ARG A 81 6.74 25.39 17.64
N CYS A 82 6.53 24.21 17.06
CA CYS A 82 6.93 23.88 15.70
C CYS A 82 6.31 24.83 14.67
N ALA A 83 5.00 25.04 14.77
CA ALA A 83 4.27 25.93 13.87
C ALA A 83 4.79 27.38 13.92
N VAL A 84 5.11 27.89 15.12
CA VAL A 84 5.64 29.25 15.29
C VAL A 84 7.11 29.36 14.86
N ASP A 85 7.97 28.46 15.35
CA ASP A 85 9.42 28.56 15.17
C ASP A 85 9.87 28.16 13.76
N ILE A 86 9.07 27.35 13.07
CA ILE A 86 9.41 26.83 11.74
C ILE A 86 8.38 27.33 10.72
N GLY A 87 7.11 26.95 10.89
CA GLY A 87 6.07 27.21 9.90
C GLY A 87 5.85 28.70 9.59
N ARG A 88 5.69 29.51 10.64
CA ARG A 88 5.45 30.96 10.50
C ARG A 88 6.69 31.72 10.05
N ARG A 89 7.89 31.29 10.44
CA ARG A 89 9.14 31.94 10.00
C ARG A 89 9.36 31.81 8.49
N SER A 90 8.96 30.68 7.92
CA SER A 90 9.08 30.41 6.49
C SER A 90 7.89 30.91 5.65
N GLU A 91 6.94 31.65 6.23
CA GLU A 91 5.69 32.02 5.52
C GLU A 91 5.90 32.93 4.31
N ASN A 92 6.95 33.76 4.35
CA ASN A 92 7.29 34.74 3.33
C ASN A 92 8.28 34.21 2.28
N ASP A 93 8.76 32.97 2.46
CA ASP A 93 9.65 32.34 1.48
C ASP A 93 8.84 32.01 0.21
N ALA A 94 9.33 32.47 -0.93
CA ALA A 94 8.65 32.33 -2.22
C ALA A 94 8.50 30.86 -2.64
N GLN A 95 9.41 30.01 -2.17
CA GLN A 95 9.47 28.58 -2.47
C GLN A 95 8.48 27.76 -1.66
N VAL A 96 7.94 28.29 -0.56
CA VAL A 96 7.07 27.51 0.32
C VAL A 96 5.70 27.31 -0.35
N ALA A 97 5.41 26.09 -0.77
CA ALA A 97 4.12 25.71 -1.34
C ALA A 97 3.02 25.59 -0.27
N GLY A 98 3.42 25.16 0.93
CA GLY A 98 2.49 24.90 2.02
C GLY A 98 3.13 24.23 3.22
N TYR A 99 2.29 23.62 4.04
CA TYR A 99 2.68 22.92 5.25
C TYR A 99 2.30 21.45 5.14
N SER A 100 3.24 20.57 5.46
CA SER A 100 2.95 19.15 5.69
C SER A 100 2.78 18.91 7.19
N ILE A 101 1.79 18.13 7.61
CA ILE A 101 1.52 17.86 9.02
C ILE A 101 1.95 16.41 9.33
N GLU A 102 2.91 16.25 10.23
CA GLU A 102 3.48 14.94 10.54
C GLU A 102 2.58 14.17 11.53
N PHE A 103 1.89 13.13 11.06
CA PHE A 103 0.92 12.33 11.84
C PHE A 103 1.23 10.80 11.81
N HIS A 104 2.50 10.42 11.83
CA HIS A 104 2.95 9.03 11.66
C HIS A 104 2.40 8.05 12.71
N ASP A 105 2.04 8.51 13.92
CA ASP A 105 1.46 7.66 14.98
C ASP A 105 -0.09 7.62 14.97
N PHE A 106 -0.74 8.35 14.07
CA PHE A 106 -2.17 8.66 14.12
C PHE A 106 -3.01 8.09 12.94
N TRP A 107 -2.50 7.10 12.21
CA TRP A 107 -3.20 6.49 11.06
C TRP A 107 -4.10 5.32 11.45
N HIS A 108 -4.83 4.74 10.47
CA HIS A 108 -5.76 3.64 10.65
C HIS A 108 -5.12 2.36 11.24
N GLY A 109 -5.47 2.03 12.49
CA GLY A 109 -4.87 0.93 13.25
C GLY A 109 -3.92 1.41 14.35
N GLY A 110 -3.59 2.71 14.35
CA GLY A 110 -2.97 3.44 15.46
C GLY A 110 -4.00 4.08 16.41
N HIS A 111 -3.53 4.96 17.29
CA HIS A 111 -4.38 5.64 18.27
C HIS A 111 -5.11 6.83 17.63
N TRP A 112 -6.38 6.63 17.26
CA TRP A 112 -7.25 7.70 16.77
C TRP A 112 -8.20 8.17 17.88
N ASP A 113 -7.84 9.25 18.55
CA ASP A 113 -8.72 10.01 19.44
C ASP A 113 -9.08 11.33 18.77
N LEU A 114 -10.33 11.47 18.34
CA LEU A 114 -10.79 12.64 17.60
C LEU A 114 -10.60 13.96 18.38
N ALA A 115 -10.73 13.94 19.71
CA ALA A 115 -10.55 15.13 20.53
C ALA A 115 -9.08 15.54 20.57
N ALA A 116 -8.18 14.59 20.81
CA ALA A 116 -6.73 14.83 20.80
C ALA A 116 -6.24 15.28 19.42
N ILE A 117 -6.71 14.64 18.34
CA ILE A 117 -6.38 15.02 16.96
C ILE A 117 -6.81 16.46 16.66
N LYS A 118 -8.03 16.83 17.09
CA LYS A 118 -8.54 18.19 16.92
C LYS A 118 -7.70 19.21 17.67
N GLU A 119 -7.28 18.90 18.90
CA GLU A 119 -6.40 19.76 19.68
C GLU A 119 -5.03 19.92 19.01
N LEU A 120 -4.38 18.82 18.64
CA LEU A 120 -3.06 18.87 17.98
C LEU A 120 -3.10 19.66 16.67
N LEU A 121 -4.11 19.43 15.83
CA LEU A 121 -4.27 20.18 14.57
C LEU A 121 -4.58 21.65 14.82
N HIS A 122 -5.44 21.98 15.79
CA HIS A 122 -5.71 23.37 16.15
C HIS A 122 -4.41 24.08 16.55
N GLU A 123 -3.62 23.47 17.44
CA GLU A 123 -2.37 24.05 17.92
C GLU A 123 -1.30 24.16 16.83
N THR A 124 -1.28 23.26 15.84
CA THR A 124 -0.40 23.36 14.67
C THR A 124 -0.86 24.40 13.66
N LEU A 125 -2.16 24.47 13.35
CA LEU A 125 -2.67 25.27 12.22
C LEU A 125 -3.03 26.71 12.59
N GLU A 126 -3.43 26.97 13.84
CA GLU A 126 -3.86 28.30 14.28
C GLU A 126 -2.78 29.39 14.13
N PRO A 127 -1.47 29.11 14.35
CA PRO A 127 -0.42 30.10 14.11
C PRO A 127 -0.10 30.39 12.64
N LEU A 128 -0.62 29.60 11.69
CA LEU A 128 -0.19 29.59 10.29
C LEU A 128 -1.12 30.42 9.37
N PRO A 129 -0.60 30.95 8.26
CA PRO A 129 -1.42 31.67 7.29
C PRO A 129 -2.47 30.75 6.64
N ALA A 130 -3.69 31.27 6.46
CA ALA A 130 -4.79 30.52 5.86
C ALA A 130 -4.65 30.28 4.34
N GLY A 131 -3.80 31.05 3.66
CA GLY A 131 -3.65 31.02 2.19
C GLY A 131 -2.66 29.98 1.66
N ARG A 132 -2.12 29.10 2.51
CA ARG A 132 -1.13 28.08 2.13
C ARG A 132 -1.76 26.70 2.21
N LEU A 133 -1.36 25.82 1.29
CA LEU A 133 -1.84 24.43 1.24
C LEU A 133 -1.43 23.67 2.49
N ARG A 134 -2.31 22.78 2.97
CA ARG A 134 -2.06 21.89 4.11
C ARG A 134 -2.17 20.45 3.65
N TYR A 135 -1.04 19.76 3.68
CA TYR A 135 -0.89 18.38 3.25
C TYR A 135 -0.71 17.46 4.46
N ILE A 136 -1.32 16.28 4.42
CA ILE A 136 -1.08 15.23 5.40
C ILE A 136 -0.92 13.90 4.67
N CYS A 137 0.11 13.14 5.06
CA CYS A 137 0.33 11.79 4.55
C CYS A 137 0.01 10.75 5.63
N GLY A 138 -0.64 9.66 5.23
CA GLY A 138 -0.95 8.57 6.14
C GLY A 138 -2.11 7.71 5.67
N VAL A 139 -2.17 6.53 6.27
CA VAL A 139 -3.20 5.53 6.00
C VAL A 139 -4.51 5.96 6.68
N PHE A 140 -5.18 6.98 6.14
CA PHE A 140 -6.43 7.53 6.70
C PHE A 140 -7.67 6.93 6.04
N SER A 141 -8.59 6.41 6.85
CA SER A 141 -9.89 5.93 6.37
C SER A 141 -10.78 7.06 5.85
N PRO A 142 -11.83 6.77 5.06
CA PRO A 142 -12.79 7.78 4.61
C PRO A 142 -13.37 8.63 5.75
N THR A 143 -13.61 8.02 6.92
CA THR A 143 -14.06 8.75 8.12
C THR A 143 -12.99 9.71 8.64
N GLN A 144 -11.73 9.28 8.68
CA GLN A 144 -10.63 10.13 9.15
C GLN A 144 -10.39 11.29 8.18
N VAL A 145 -10.34 11.04 6.87
CA VAL A 145 -10.26 12.09 5.84
C VAL A 145 -11.41 13.09 5.97
N TRP A 146 -12.64 12.61 6.17
CA TRP A 146 -13.82 13.46 6.37
C TRP A 146 -13.67 14.42 7.56
N HIS A 147 -13.06 13.96 8.67
CA HIS A 147 -12.76 14.81 9.83
C HIS A 147 -11.63 15.79 9.56
N LEU A 148 -10.52 15.32 8.93
CA LEU A 148 -9.34 16.13 8.66
C LEU A 148 -9.64 17.28 7.69
N VAL A 149 -10.46 17.05 6.65
CA VAL A 149 -10.95 18.11 5.75
C VAL A 149 -11.70 19.20 6.52
N ARG A 150 -12.57 18.82 7.47
CA ARG A 150 -13.28 19.78 8.33
C ARG A 150 -12.40 20.50 9.33
N MET A 151 -11.22 19.96 9.61
CA MET A 151 -10.18 20.60 10.42
C MET A 151 -9.24 21.46 9.58
N GLY A 152 -9.49 21.57 8.27
CA GLY A 152 -8.79 22.47 7.36
C GLY A 152 -7.56 21.87 6.69
N ILE A 153 -7.50 20.55 6.50
CA ILE A 153 -6.49 19.90 5.64
C ILE A 153 -7.00 19.86 4.19
N ASP A 154 -6.11 20.14 3.24
CA ASP A 154 -6.43 20.31 1.83
C ASP A 154 -6.02 19.10 0.98
N LEU A 155 -4.88 18.49 1.29
CA LEU A 155 -4.25 17.44 0.47
C LEU A 155 -3.96 16.19 1.29
N PHE A 156 -4.18 15.03 0.66
CA PHE A 156 -4.01 13.69 1.24
C PHE A 156 -3.36 12.76 0.22
N ASP A 157 -2.61 11.77 0.70
CA ASP A 157 -2.23 10.62 -0.12
C ASP A 157 -3.32 9.54 -0.11
N THR A 158 -3.15 8.50 -0.94
CA THR A 158 -4.13 7.41 -1.10
C THR A 158 -3.71 6.09 -0.48
N SER A 159 -2.79 6.09 0.49
CA SER A 159 -2.21 4.87 1.07
C SER A 159 -3.23 3.95 1.75
N PHE A 160 -4.34 4.48 2.29
CA PHE A 160 -5.42 3.65 2.84
C PHE A 160 -6.03 2.72 1.80
N ALA A 161 -6.27 3.20 0.57
CA ALA A 161 -6.82 2.38 -0.50
C ALA A 161 -5.87 1.24 -0.89
N SER A 162 -4.58 1.53 -1.01
CA SER A 162 -3.54 0.53 -1.29
C SER A 162 -3.48 -0.53 -0.19
N LYS A 163 -3.44 -0.11 1.09
CA LYS A 163 -3.44 -1.03 2.23
C LYS A 163 -4.68 -1.94 2.24
N MET A 164 -5.87 -1.38 2.00
CA MET A 164 -7.10 -2.19 1.96
C MET A 164 -7.07 -3.20 0.81
N ALA A 165 -6.55 -2.81 -0.35
CA ALA A 165 -6.40 -3.73 -1.47
C ALA A 165 -5.41 -4.88 -1.16
N ASP A 166 -4.29 -4.58 -0.50
CA ASP A 166 -3.30 -5.57 -0.04
C ASP A 166 -3.90 -6.55 0.97
N GLU A 167 -4.81 -6.07 1.82
CA GLU A 167 -5.58 -6.88 2.79
C GLU A 167 -6.79 -7.59 2.16
N ALA A 168 -6.95 -7.55 0.83
CA ALA A 168 -8.09 -8.10 0.10
C ALA A 168 -9.45 -7.56 0.63
N LYS A 169 -9.52 -6.26 0.84
CA LYS A 169 -10.74 -5.52 1.21
C LYS A 169 -11.10 -4.48 0.16
N ALA A 170 -12.39 -4.28 -0.08
CA ALA A 170 -12.89 -3.16 -0.87
C ALA A 170 -13.55 -2.12 0.02
N ILE A 171 -13.25 -0.85 -0.23
CA ILE A 171 -13.88 0.29 0.44
C ILE A 171 -15.25 0.53 -0.20
N ARG A 172 -16.30 0.54 0.62
CA ARG A 172 -17.67 0.87 0.22
C ARG A 172 -18.17 2.07 1.00
N LEU A 173 -18.23 3.23 0.34
CA LEU A 173 -18.82 4.43 0.92
C LEU A 173 -20.32 4.25 1.12
N ALA A 174 -20.87 4.87 2.16
CA ALA A 174 -22.31 4.94 2.33
C ALA A 174 -22.95 5.81 1.23
N PRO A 175 -24.22 5.58 0.84
CA PRO A 175 -24.89 6.36 -0.21
C PRO A 175 -24.95 7.87 0.07
N ASP A 176 -24.95 8.24 1.35
CA ASP A 176 -24.97 9.59 1.90
C ASP A 176 -23.58 10.13 2.26
N PHE A 177 -22.51 9.44 1.88
CA PHE A 177 -21.16 10.01 1.96
C PHE A 177 -21.07 11.19 0.96
N ALA A 178 -20.70 12.42 1.32
CA ALA A 178 -19.97 12.92 2.49
C ALA A 178 -20.82 13.78 3.45
N GLU A 179 -22.14 13.58 3.47
CA GLU A 179 -23.01 14.14 4.52
C GLU A 179 -22.72 13.47 5.85
N THR A 180 -22.58 12.13 5.83
CA THR A 180 -21.98 11.36 6.92
C THR A 180 -20.57 10.89 6.57
N SER A 181 -19.80 10.54 7.59
CA SER A 181 -18.45 9.99 7.45
C SER A 181 -18.44 8.46 7.27
N SER A 182 -19.60 7.87 6.96
CA SER A 182 -19.84 6.44 7.03
C SER A 182 -19.27 5.68 5.84
N PHE A 183 -18.62 4.56 6.11
CA PHE A 183 -18.18 3.60 5.11
C PHE A 183 -18.16 2.20 5.70
N THR A 184 -18.08 1.19 4.84
CA THR A 184 -17.88 -0.21 5.22
C THR A 184 -16.71 -0.79 4.43
N LEU A 185 -16.10 -1.84 4.98
CA LEU A 185 -15.09 -2.64 4.29
C LEU A 185 -15.72 -3.97 3.90
N MET A 186 -15.70 -4.29 2.62
CA MET A 186 -16.05 -5.61 2.12
C MET A 186 -14.81 -6.49 2.16
N ASP A 187 -14.77 -7.42 3.11
CA ASP A 187 -13.66 -8.35 3.28
C ASP A 187 -13.85 -9.57 2.36
N PHE A 188 -12.91 -9.75 1.43
CA PHE A 188 -12.94 -10.87 0.49
C PHE A 188 -12.27 -12.13 1.04
N THR A 189 -11.73 -12.08 2.26
CA THR A 189 -11.12 -13.22 2.93
C THR A 189 -12.09 -13.98 3.83
N ASP A 190 -13.24 -13.43 4.19
CA ASP A 190 -14.22 -14.11 5.05
C ASP A 190 -14.93 -15.27 4.31
N ASP A 191 -14.82 -16.49 4.86
CA ASP A 191 -15.31 -17.74 4.25
C ASP A 191 -16.83 -17.75 4.05
N HIS A 192 -17.57 -16.92 4.81
CA HIS A 192 -19.02 -16.79 4.68
C HIS A 192 -19.45 -16.03 3.42
N ALA A 193 -18.54 -15.29 2.77
CA ALA A 193 -18.88 -14.47 1.62
C ALA A 193 -18.79 -15.23 0.29
N MET A 194 -18.02 -16.31 0.19
CA MET A 194 -17.57 -16.87 -1.09
C MET A 194 -17.74 -18.38 -1.18
N ASP A 195 -18.96 -18.88 -0.98
CA ASP A 195 -19.36 -20.14 -1.60
C ASP A 195 -19.24 -19.93 -3.12
N GLU A 196 -18.18 -20.42 -3.77
CA GLU A 196 -17.97 -20.22 -5.20
C GLU A 196 -19.21 -20.65 -6.00
N GLU A 197 -19.95 -21.67 -5.56
CA GLU A 197 -21.22 -22.11 -6.16
C GLU A 197 -22.39 -21.13 -6.02
N ARG A 198 -22.40 -20.22 -5.03
CA ARG A 198 -23.52 -19.31 -4.75
C ARG A 198 -23.41 -17.94 -5.41
N VAL A 199 -22.28 -17.62 -6.06
CA VAL A 199 -22.13 -16.34 -6.77
C VAL A 199 -23.04 -16.33 -8.02
N LYS A 200 -24.14 -15.57 -7.97
CA LYS A 200 -24.94 -15.25 -9.17
C LYS A 200 -24.10 -14.35 -10.08
N LEU A 201 -23.46 -14.98 -11.06
CA LEU A 201 -22.66 -14.28 -12.05
C LEU A 201 -23.54 -13.46 -12.99
N ASP A 202 -23.21 -12.18 -13.15
CA ASP A 202 -23.73 -11.38 -14.26
C ASP A 202 -23.23 -12.00 -15.56
N LYS A 203 -24.15 -12.47 -16.40
CA LYS A 203 -23.84 -13.08 -17.70
C LYS A 203 -23.20 -12.11 -18.68
N ARG A 204 -22.95 -10.85 -18.32
CA ARG A 204 -22.29 -9.84 -19.17
C ARG A 204 -20.79 -9.75 -18.94
N PHE A 205 -20.25 -10.22 -17.83
CA PHE A 205 -18.84 -10.03 -17.51
C PHE A 205 -18.16 -11.36 -17.13
N ASP A 206 -16.85 -11.43 -17.37
CA ASP A 206 -16.01 -12.47 -16.77
C ASP A 206 -15.87 -12.16 -15.28
N TRP A 207 -15.82 -13.20 -14.45
CA TRP A 207 -15.64 -13.08 -13.01
C TRP A 207 -14.27 -13.58 -12.60
N VAL A 208 -13.61 -12.79 -11.77
CA VAL A 208 -12.35 -13.12 -11.13
C VAL A 208 -12.59 -13.07 -9.62
N GLY A 209 -12.37 -14.19 -8.96
CA GLY A 209 -12.60 -14.35 -7.54
C GLY A 209 -11.54 -13.66 -6.67
N PRO A 210 -11.71 -13.74 -5.35
CA PRO A 210 -10.69 -13.34 -4.40
C PRO A 210 -9.41 -14.16 -4.56
N MET A 211 -8.34 -13.70 -3.94
CA MET A 211 -7.09 -14.46 -3.90
C MET A 211 -7.31 -15.74 -3.09
N ASP A 212 -7.01 -16.91 -3.67
CA ASP A 212 -7.09 -18.17 -2.95
C ASP A 212 -6.09 -18.19 -1.77
N ARG A 213 -6.53 -18.68 -0.61
CA ARG A 213 -5.72 -18.65 0.62
C ARG A 213 -4.47 -19.53 0.52
N LEU A 214 -4.53 -20.65 -0.19
CA LEU A 214 -3.45 -21.61 -0.31
C LEU A 214 -2.60 -21.33 -1.55
N SER A 215 -3.22 -21.34 -2.74
CA SER A 215 -2.51 -21.20 -4.01
C SER A 215 -2.09 -19.78 -4.33
N LYS A 216 -2.73 -18.78 -3.71
CA LYS A 216 -2.61 -17.35 -4.04
C LYS A 216 -3.07 -17.00 -5.48
N ILE A 217 -3.67 -17.94 -6.19
CA ILE A 217 -4.22 -17.74 -7.53
C ILE A 217 -5.70 -17.40 -7.43
N ARG A 218 -6.15 -16.37 -8.14
CA ARG A 218 -7.58 -16.02 -8.22
C ARG A 218 -8.32 -17.00 -9.12
N ALA A 219 -9.42 -17.55 -8.62
CA ALA A 219 -10.33 -18.36 -9.42
C ALA A 219 -10.94 -17.51 -10.54
N ILE A 220 -11.13 -18.08 -11.74
CA ILE A 220 -11.80 -17.40 -12.84
C ILE A 220 -13.06 -18.17 -13.26
N ARG A 221 -14.12 -17.45 -13.58
CA ARG A 221 -15.30 -17.97 -14.26
C ARG A 221 -15.61 -17.07 -15.44
N LEU A 222 -15.51 -17.64 -16.64
CA LEU A 222 -15.66 -16.90 -17.87
C LEU A 222 -17.15 -16.80 -18.24
N ARG A 223 -17.52 -15.69 -18.86
CA ARG A 223 -18.89 -15.43 -19.29
C ARG A 223 -19.42 -16.52 -20.22
N GLN A 224 -20.61 -17.02 -19.92
CA GLN A 224 -21.38 -17.89 -20.81
C GLN A 224 -22.26 -17.06 -21.75
N VAL A 225 -22.06 -17.23 -23.05
CA VAL A 225 -22.88 -16.55 -24.08
C VAL A 225 -24.13 -17.39 -24.34
N THR A 226 -25.30 -16.75 -24.48
CA THR A 226 -26.59 -17.47 -24.65
C THR A 226 -26.63 -18.40 -25.86
N ASN A 227 -25.93 -18.05 -26.94
CA ASN A 227 -25.81 -18.87 -28.15
C ASN A 227 -24.34 -19.32 -28.36
N GLU A 228 -23.68 -19.79 -27.29
CA GLU A 228 -22.31 -20.31 -27.41
C GLU A 228 -22.27 -21.53 -28.33
N THR A 229 -21.32 -21.54 -29.27
CA THR A 229 -21.04 -22.76 -30.04
C THR A 229 -20.28 -23.76 -29.18
N ASP A 230 -20.28 -25.03 -29.57
CA ASP A 230 -19.51 -26.06 -28.86
C ASP A 230 -18.02 -25.71 -28.76
N LEU A 231 -17.46 -25.06 -29.79
CA LEU A 231 -16.08 -24.59 -29.78
C LEU A 231 -15.85 -23.46 -28.76
N GLU A 232 -16.78 -22.51 -28.64
CA GLU A 232 -16.70 -21.45 -27.62
C GLU A 232 -16.81 -22.02 -26.21
N ARG A 233 -17.73 -22.96 -25.99
CA ARG A 233 -17.90 -23.68 -24.73
C ARG A 233 -16.62 -24.43 -24.34
N GLN A 234 -16.08 -25.26 -25.25
CA GLN A 234 -14.85 -26.00 -25.01
C GLN A 234 -13.67 -25.08 -24.73
N TYR A 235 -13.52 -24.00 -25.50
CA TYR A 235 -12.45 -23.03 -25.26
C TYR A 235 -12.57 -22.39 -23.86
N ARG A 236 -13.78 -22.00 -23.47
CA ARG A 236 -14.09 -21.44 -22.14
C ARG A 236 -13.74 -22.43 -21.02
N GLU A 237 -14.26 -23.64 -21.11
CA GLU A 237 -14.05 -24.70 -20.11
C GLU A 237 -12.58 -25.12 -20.00
N ASN A 238 -11.85 -25.17 -21.11
CA ASN A 238 -10.42 -25.49 -21.11
C ASN A 238 -9.60 -24.41 -20.39
N ARG A 239 -9.95 -23.12 -20.54
CA ARG A 239 -9.31 -22.02 -19.80
C ARG A 239 -9.59 -22.10 -18.30
N GLU A 240 -10.84 -22.34 -17.91
CA GLU A 240 -11.21 -22.51 -16.49
C GLU A 240 -10.55 -23.76 -15.89
N LYS A 241 -10.49 -24.86 -16.63
CA LYS A 241 -9.78 -26.09 -16.23
C LYS A 241 -8.28 -25.85 -16.06
N LEU A 242 -7.66 -25.08 -16.95
CA LEU A 242 -6.26 -24.68 -16.83
C LEU A 242 -6.02 -23.85 -15.56
N ASN A 243 -6.85 -22.83 -15.30
CA ASN A 243 -6.77 -22.03 -14.07
C ASN A 243 -6.93 -22.88 -12.80
N ARG A 244 -7.92 -23.78 -12.74
CA ARG A 244 -8.11 -24.72 -11.62
C ARG A 244 -6.90 -25.64 -11.42
N TRP A 245 -6.33 -26.16 -12.51
CA TRP A 245 -5.14 -27.00 -12.43
C TRP A 245 -3.92 -26.23 -11.91
N CYS A 246 -3.72 -24.98 -12.35
CA CYS A 246 -2.69 -24.11 -11.79
C CYS A 246 -2.90 -23.86 -10.30
N SER A 247 -4.14 -23.50 -9.90
CA SER A 247 -4.48 -23.26 -8.50
C SER A 247 -4.20 -24.49 -7.64
N ALA A 248 -4.62 -25.68 -8.08
CA ALA A 248 -4.37 -26.93 -7.35
C ALA A 248 -2.87 -27.24 -7.16
N PHE A 249 -2.05 -27.04 -8.20
CA PHE A 249 -0.60 -27.23 -8.10
C PHE A 249 0.03 -26.26 -7.09
N TRP A 250 -0.32 -24.98 -7.16
CA TRP A 250 0.23 -23.96 -6.26
C TRP A 250 -0.29 -24.08 -4.83
N ALA A 251 -1.52 -24.57 -4.62
CA ALA A 251 -2.02 -24.87 -3.29
C ALA A 251 -1.18 -25.96 -2.60
N ASP A 252 -0.88 -27.06 -3.30
CA ASP A 252 -0.01 -28.13 -2.79
C ASP A 252 1.42 -27.61 -2.53
N HIS A 253 1.97 -26.87 -3.49
CA HIS A 253 3.30 -26.29 -3.40
C HIS A 253 3.45 -25.36 -2.19
N ASN A 254 2.52 -24.42 -2.01
CA ASN A 254 2.56 -23.43 -0.93
C ASN A 254 2.29 -24.09 0.43
N THR A 255 1.37 -25.05 0.51
CA THR A 255 1.13 -25.82 1.73
C THR A 255 2.40 -26.55 2.18
N LYS A 256 3.13 -27.16 1.23
CA LYS A 256 4.40 -27.82 1.52
C LYS A 256 5.48 -26.82 1.94
N PHE A 257 5.58 -25.68 1.24
CA PHE A 257 6.50 -24.59 1.57
C PHE A 257 6.30 -24.07 2.98
N ASP A 258 5.06 -23.73 3.36
CA ASP A 258 4.75 -23.17 4.68
C ASP A 258 5.06 -24.16 5.79
N ARG A 259 4.74 -25.45 5.57
CA ARG A 259 5.06 -26.53 6.52
C ARG A 259 6.57 -26.70 6.70
N GLU A 260 7.33 -26.78 5.62
CA GLU A 260 8.78 -26.98 5.70
C GLU A 260 9.50 -25.73 6.23
N LYS A 261 9.00 -24.54 5.91
CA LYS A 261 9.51 -23.28 6.45
C LYS A 261 9.29 -23.20 7.95
N ALA A 262 8.10 -23.56 8.44
CA ALA A 262 7.81 -23.60 9.87
C ALA A 262 8.76 -24.57 10.60
N ALA A 263 8.92 -25.79 10.08
CA ALA A 263 9.85 -26.78 10.64
C ALA A 263 11.31 -26.29 10.64
N TYR A 264 11.75 -25.61 9.57
CA TYR A 264 13.08 -25.02 9.49
C TYR A 264 13.30 -23.92 10.53
N VAL A 265 12.32 -23.02 10.67
CA VAL A 265 12.36 -21.93 11.66
C VAL A 265 12.40 -22.48 13.09
N ASP A 266 11.59 -23.50 13.40
CA ASP A 266 11.55 -24.11 14.73
C ASP A 266 12.86 -24.82 15.06
N LYS A 267 13.41 -25.59 14.11
CA LYS A 267 14.73 -26.21 14.24
C LYS A 267 15.79 -25.14 14.51
N ARG A 268 15.80 -24.06 13.75
CA ARG A 268 16.86 -23.06 13.85
C ARG A 268 16.77 -22.21 15.13
N LYS A 269 15.56 -21.92 15.61
CA LYS A 269 15.33 -21.33 16.94
C LYS A 269 15.82 -22.22 18.08
N SER A 270 15.74 -23.55 17.92
CA SER A 270 16.27 -24.48 18.94
C SER A 270 17.80 -24.49 19.00
N GLU A 271 18.49 -24.20 17.89
CA GLU A 271 19.95 -24.17 17.79
C GLU A 271 20.57 -22.84 18.25
N ILE A 272 19.90 -21.71 17.97
CA ILE A 272 20.40 -20.35 18.27
C ILE A 272 19.89 -19.85 19.63
N GLY A 273 18.81 -20.43 20.16
CA GLY A 273 18.15 -20.02 21.40
C GLY A 273 16.84 -19.28 21.12
N ARG A 274 15.81 -19.54 21.95
CA ARG A 274 14.41 -19.13 21.72
C ARG A 274 14.19 -17.62 21.54
N THR A 275 15.11 -16.78 22.02
CA THR A 275 14.98 -15.32 22.04
C THR A 275 15.56 -14.65 20.78
N GLU A 276 16.35 -15.36 19.99
CA GLU A 276 16.95 -14.81 18.77
C GLU A 276 16.06 -15.10 17.54
N GLN A 277 15.94 -14.09 16.68
CA GLN A 277 15.21 -14.21 15.41
C GLN A 277 16.08 -14.92 14.36
N VAL A 278 15.44 -15.73 13.50
CA VAL A 278 16.14 -16.36 12.38
C VAL A 278 16.60 -15.29 11.39
N SER A 279 17.89 -15.28 11.06
CA SER A 279 18.46 -14.29 10.15
C SER A 279 17.93 -14.43 8.72
N ALA A 280 17.99 -13.34 7.94
CA ALA A 280 17.67 -13.38 6.51
C ALA A 280 18.58 -14.34 5.73
N GLU A 281 19.83 -14.50 6.16
CA GLU A 281 20.79 -15.42 5.54
C GLU A 281 20.38 -16.89 5.74
N ASP A 282 19.92 -17.26 6.94
CA ASP A 282 19.43 -18.60 7.23
C ASP A 282 18.17 -18.91 6.42
N LEU A 283 17.22 -17.97 6.35
CA LEU A 283 16.03 -18.13 5.49
C LEU A 283 16.40 -18.28 4.01
N SER A 284 17.43 -17.57 3.53
CA SER A 284 17.91 -17.73 2.15
C SER A 284 18.44 -19.14 1.88
N LYS A 285 19.10 -19.79 2.85
CA LYS A 285 19.55 -21.19 2.73
C LYS A 285 18.37 -22.14 2.62
N PHE A 286 17.33 -21.94 3.44
CA PHE A 286 16.08 -22.69 3.33
C PHE A 286 15.44 -22.52 1.95
N TYR A 287 15.28 -21.28 1.47
CA TYR A 287 14.64 -21.02 0.18
C TYR A 287 15.36 -21.74 -0.96
N LYS A 288 16.69 -21.68 -0.99
CA LYS A 288 17.47 -22.39 -2.00
C LYS A 288 17.24 -23.91 -1.94
N GLN A 289 17.36 -24.50 -0.75
CA GLN A 289 17.17 -25.95 -0.57
C GLN A 289 15.77 -26.42 -0.96
N PHE A 290 14.74 -25.66 -0.58
CA PHE A 290 13.37 -25.96 -0.94
C PHE A 290 13.17 -25.95 -2.47
N LEU A 291 13.65 -24.88 -3.13
CA LEU A 291 13.57 -24.75 -4.58
C LEU A 291 14.34 -25.84 -5.31
N ASP A 292 15.55 -26.17 -4.86
CA ASP A 292 16.36 -27.25 -5.43
C ASP A 292 15.65 -28.61 -5.31
N SER A 293 15.07 -28.90 -4.14
CA SER A 293 14.30 -30.13 -3.91
C SER A 293 13.03 -30.23 -4.78
N ARG A 294 12.50 -29.07 -5.18
CA ARG A 294 11.27 -28.97 -5.98
C ARG A 294 11.51 -28.70 -7.46
N HIS A 295 12.77 -28.59 -7.88
CA HIS A 295 13.16 -28.19 -9.21
C HIS A 295 12.47 -29.03 -10.30
N GLN A 296 12.53 -30.37 -10.19
CA GLN A 296 11.92 -31.25 -11.20
C GLN A 296 10.40 -31.05 -11.30
N ALA A 297 9.69 -30.98 -10.17
CA ALA A 297 8.24 -30.78 -10.17
C ALA A 297 7.84 -29.42 -10.74
N LEU A 298 8.63 -28.37 -10.49
CA LEU A 298 8.43 -27.05 -11.08
C LEU A 298 8.70 -27.05 -12.59
N MET A 299 9.70 -27.81 -13.06
CA MET A 299 9.98 -27.96 -14.49
C MET A 299 8.88 -28.75 -15.21
N ASP A 300 8.39 -29.84 -14.61
CA ASP A 300 7.28 -30.62 -15.14
C ASP A 300 6.01 -29.77 -15.21
N PHE A 301 5.72 -28.99 -14.17
CA PHE A 301 4.62 -28.03 -14.16
C PHE A 301 4.75 -27.00 -15.27
N ASN A 302 5.92 -26.35 -15.40
CA ASN A 302 6.14 -25.32 -16.42
C ASN A 302 5.98 -25.90 -17.83
N SER A 303 6.55 -27.08 -18.10
CA SER A 303 6.43 -27.77 -19.38
C SER A 303 4.96 -28.04 -19.72
N GLU A 304 4.20 -28.60 -18.78
CA GLU A 304 2.77 -28.89 -18.96
C GLU A 304 1.94 -27.60 -19.09
N TRP A 305 2.30 -26.55 -18.34
CA TRP A 305 1.66 -25.24 -18.42
C TRP A 305 1.84 -24.62 -19.81
N TYR A 306 3.05 -24.64 -20.37
CA TYR A 306 3.30 -24.18 -21.74
C TYR A 306 2.51 -25.01 -22.75
N ARG A 307 2.55 -26.34 -22.64
CA ARG A 307 1.82 -27.23 -23.54
C ARG A 307 0.32 -26.93 -23.56
N ARG A 308 -0.29 -26.74 -22.39
CA ARG A 308 -1.72 -26.40 -22.27
C ARG A 308 -2.04 -25.01 -22.82
N ASN A 309 -1.22 -24.00 -22.54
CA ASN A 309 -1.42 -22.65 -23.06
C ASN A 309 -1.26 -22.57 -24.58
N LEU A 310 -0.22 -23.22 -25.13
CA LEU A 310 -0.04 -23.30 -26.58
C LEU A 310 -1.21 -24.02 -27.26
N GLY A 311 -1.74 -25.08 -26.63
CA GLY A 311 -2.94 -25.79 -27.09
C GLY A 311 -4.21 -24.92 -27.13
N LEU A 312 -4.25 -23.80 -26.40
CA LEU A 312 -5.38 -22.87 -26.39
C LEU A 312 -5.33 -21.83 -27.52
N ILE A 313 -4.18 -21.62 -28.17
CA ILE A 313 -4.00 -20.57 -29.19
C ILE A 313 -4.90 -20.81 -30.39
N TRP A 314 -4.93 -22.04 -30.93
CA TRP A 314 -5.73 -22.35 -32.12
C TRP A 314 -7.25 -22.24 -31.85
N PRO A 315 -7.80 -22.84 -30.79
CA PRO A 315 -9.19 -22.59 -30.39
C PRO A 315 -9.51 -21.11 -30.17
N ALA A 316 -8.58 -20.34 -29.57
CA ALA A 316 -8.78 -18.90 -29.37
C ALA A 316 -8.95 -18.16 -30.69
N LEU A 317 -8.12 -18.46 -31.68
CA LEU A 317 -8.22 -17.86 -33.02
C LEU A 317 -9.57 -18.19 -33.66
N GLN A 318 -9.97 -19.46 -33.64
CA GLN A 318 -11.24 -19.90 -34.24
C GLN A 318 -12.45 -19.24 -33.55
N VAL A 319 -12.45 -19.16 -32.21
CA VAL A 319 -13.50 -18.49 -31.44
C VAL A 319 -13.56 -17.00 -31.76
N ASN A 320 -12.42 -16.33 -31.85
CA ASN A 320 -12.38 -14.91 -32.22
C ASN A 320 -12.91 -14.66 -33.63
N MET A 321 -12.64 -15.56 -34.58
CA MET A 321 -13.24 -15.50 -35.93
C MET A 321 -14.76 -15.68 -35.90
N ILE A 322 -15.30 -16.59 -35.08
CA ILE A 322 -16.76 -16.75 -34.90
C ILE A 322 -17.36 -15.46 -34.34
N ARG A 323 -16.74 -14.87 -33.31
CA ARG A 323 -17.19 -13.64 -32.68
C ARG A 323 -17.15 -12.45 -33.64
N LEU A 324 -16.09 -12.35 -34.44
CA LEU A 324 -15.96 -11.32 -35.49
C LEU A 324 -17.06 -11.45 -36.54
N LYS A 325 -17.34 -12.67 -37.04
CA LYS A 325 -18.45 -12.91 -37.97
C LYS A 325 -19.79 -12.48 -37.40
N ARG A 326 -20.08 -12.82 -36.13
CA ARG A 326 -21.33 -12.37 -35.46
C ARG A 326 -21.40 -10.86 -35.32
N LEU A 327 -20.28 -10.19 -35.06
CA LEU A 327 -20.23 -8.72 -34.97
C LEU A 327 -20.54 -8.08 -36.33
N LEU A 328 -19.97 -8.62 -37.41
CA LEU A 328 -20.18 -8.14 -38.78
C LEU A 328 -21.61 -8.38 -39.27
N LEU A 329 -22.25 -9.48 -38.88
CA LEU A 329 -23.63 -9.84 -39.25
C LEU A 329 -24.71 -9.16 -38.39
N ARG A 330 -24.32 -8.44 -37.33
CA ARG A 330 -25.23 -7.67 -36.45
C ARG A 330 -25.30 -6.18 -36.84
N ARG A 331 -24.48 -5.74 -37.79
CA ARG A 331 -24.68 -4.51 -38.55
C ARG A 331 -25.54 -4.85 -39.76
#